data_AF-A0A0S7XIY6-F1
#
_entry.id   AF-A0A0S7XIY6-F1
#
_cell.length_a   1.000
_cell.length_b   1.000
_cell.length_c   1.000
_cell.angle_alpha   90.00
_cell.angle_beta   90.00
_cell.angle_gamma   90.00
#
_symmetry.space_group_name_H-M   'P 1'
#
loop_
_entity.id
_entity.type
_entity.pdbx_description
1 polymer ?
#
loop_
_entity_poly.entity_id
_entity_poly.type
_entity_poly.pdbx_seq_one_letter_code
_entity_poly.pdbx_strand_id
1 'polypeptide(L)' 'MMTLLLLSLFFFIFPQKAYAYLDPGTGSFFLQVLLAALLGGLFAIKIFWSKIRIFLGEMLSRRKKYGKGEK' A
#
# COMPACT_ATOMS: atom_id res chain seq x y z
N MET A 1 -1.37 -41.25 29.36
CA MET A 1 -2.16 -40.01 29.57
C MET A 1 -1.35 -38.94 30.31
N MET A 2 -0.82 -39.24 31.50
CA MET A 2 0.03 -38.31 32.29
C MET A 2 1.28 -37.82 31.54
N THR A 3 1.93 -38.72 30.78
CA THR A 3 3.12 -38.42 29.97
C THR A 3 2.85 -37.42 28.85
N LEU A 4 1.70 -37.52 28.19
CA LEU A 4 1.27 -36.57 27.15
C LEU A 4 0.99 -35.18 27.74
N LEU A 5 0.43 -35.12 28.95
CA LEU A 5 0.20 -33.89 29.70
C LEU A 5 1.52 -33.19 30.07
N LEU A 6 2.51 -33.94 30.56
CA LEU A 6 3.82 -33.41 30.90
C LEU A 6 4.59 -32.91 29.67
N LEU A 7 4.52 -33.64 28.56
CA LEU A 7 5.08 -33.20 27.27
C LEU A 7 4.43 -31.90 26.80
N SER A 8 3.10 -31.81 26.86
CA SER A 8 2.37 -30.59 26.50
C SER A 8 2.78 -29.37 27.35
N LEU A 9 2.89 -29.55 28.68
CA LEU A 9 3.35 -28.50 29.58
C LEU A 9 4.78 -28.04 29.26
N PHE A 10 5.66 -28.98 28.93
CA PHE A 10 7.06 -28.70 28.59
C PHE A 10 7.18 -27.80 27.34
N PHE A 11 6.37 -28.04 26.30
CA PHE A 11 6.35 -27.20 25.10
C PHE A 11 5.86 -25.76 25.36
N PHE A 12 5.01 -25.54 26.36
CA PHE A 12 4.51 -24.22 26.74
C PHE A 12 5.52 -23.38 27.54
N ILE A 13 6.43 -24.03 28.28
CA ILE A 13 7.44 -23.35 29.12
C ILE A 13 8.60 -22.76 28.27
N PHE A 14 8.82 -23.31 27.07
CA PHE A 14 9.87 -22.87 26.14
C PHE A 14 9.28 -22.34 24.84
N PRO A 15 8.64 -21.14 24.84
CA PRO A 15 8.15 -20.56 23.60
C PRO A 15 9.33 -20.31 22.65
N GLN A 16 9.26 -20.91 21.46
CA GLN A 16 10.19 -20.62 20.37
C GLN A 16 10.02 -19.15 19.96
N LYS A 17 11.14 -18.46 19.65
CA LYS A 17 11.08 -17.08 19.14
C LYS A 17 10.37 -17.08 17.77
N ALA A 18 9.13 -16.60 17.74
CA ALA A 18 8.41 -16.37 16.49
C ALA A 18 8.95 -15.09 15.83
N TYR A 19 9.73 -15.23 14.75
CA TYR A 19 10.28 -14.11 13.98
C TYR A 19 9.28 -13.49 12.99
N ALA A 20 8.09 -14.08 12.87
CA ALA A 20 7.00 -13.53 12.07
C ALA A 20 6.16 -12.60 12.95
N TYR A 21 6.64 -11.37 13.11
CA TYR A 21 5.92 -10.24 13.74
C TYR A 21 4.83 -9.73 12.79
N LEU A 22 3.89 -10.59 12.46
CA LEU A 22 2.58 -10.18 11.97
C LEU A 22 1.68 -10.22 13.19
N ASP A 23 1.68 -9.10 13.93
CA ASP A 23 0.68 -8.86 14.96
C ASP A 23 -0.70 -9.10 14.31
N PRO A 24 -1.65 -9.83 14.92
CA PRO A 24 -2.98 -10.05 14.34
C PRO A 24 -3.68 -8.74 13.91
N GLY A 25 -3.30 -7.59 14.47
CA GLY A 25 -3.75 -6.26 14.03
C GLY A 25 -3.05 -5.70 12.77
N THR A 26 -1.81 -6.10 12.48
CA THR A 26 -1.01 -5.55 11.36
C THR A 26 -1.61 -5.88 10.00
N GLY A 27 -2.18 -7.08 9.84
CA GLY A 27 -2.84 -7.48 8.58
C GLY A 27 -4.02 -6.56 8.23
N SER A 28 -4.90 -6.29 9.20
CA SER A 28 -6.05 -5.39 9.03
C SER A 28 -5.62 -3.95 8.78
N PHE A 29 -4.59 -3.47 9.50
CA PHE A 29 -4.06 -2.12 9.32
C PHE A 29 -3.48 -1.91 7.91
N PHE A 30 -2.73 -2.89 7.40
CA PHE A 30 -2.20 -2.83 6.03
C PHE A 30 -3.31 -2.71 4.99
N LEU A 31 -4.36 -3.53 5.11
CA LEU A 31 -5.51 -3.47 4.21
C LEU A 31 -6.27 -2.14 4.33
N GLN A 32 -6.41 -1.59 5.54
CA GLN A 32 -7.04 -0.28 5.75
C GLN A 32 -6.26 0.85 5.07
N VAL A 33 -4.93 0.91 5.24
CA VAL A 33 -4.09 1.92 4.60
C VAL A 33 -4.13 1.78 3.08
N LEU A 34 -4.09 0.54 2.56
CA LEU A 34 -4.19 0.27 1.13
C LEU A 34 -5.53 0.77 0.56
N LEU A 35 -6.65 0.46 1.22
CA LEU A 35 -7.97 0.91 0.81
C LEU A 35 -8.10 2.44 0.91
N ALA A 36 -7.59 3.05 1.98
CA ALA A 36 -7.59 4.50 2.15
C ALA A 36 -6.81 5.20 1.03
N ALA A 37 -5.63 4.67 0.66
CA ALA A 37 -4.82 5.21 -0.43
C ALA A 37 -5.51 5.07 -1.79
N LEU A 38 -6.12 3.91 -2.07
CA LEU A 38 -6.83 3.67 -3.33
C LEU A 38 -8.07 4.57 -3.46
N LEU A 39 -8.95 4.55 -2.46
CA LEU A 39 -10.19 5.34 -2.50
C LEU A 39 -9.90 6.83 -2.45
N GLY A 40 -8.99 7.26 -1.57
CA GLY A 40 -8.54 8.65 -1.48
C GLY A 40 -7.87 9.13 -2.77
N GLY A 41 -7.00 8.31 -3.37
CA GLY A 41 -6.35 8.61 -4.64
C GLY A 41 -7.34 8.74 -5.80
N LEU A 42 -8.26 7.79 -5.95
CA LEU A 42 -9.31 7.84 -6.98
C LEU A 42 -10.21 9.08 -6.80
N PHE A 43 -10.59 9.38 -5.57
CA PHE A 43 -11.41 10.56 -5.27
C PHE A 43 -10.66 11.86 -5.56
N ALA A 44 -9.39 11.96 -5.19
CA ALA A 44 -8.54 13.10 -5.52
C ALA A 44 -8.41 13.28 -7.04
N ILE A 45 -8.15 12.21 -7.80
CA ILE A 45 -8.11 12.24 -9.27
C ILE A 45 -9.43 12.77 -9.83
N LYS A 46 -10.57 12.31 -9.31
CA LYS A 46 -11.90 12.77 -9.72
C LYS A 46 -12.09 14.27 -9.49
N ILE A 47 -11.70 14.78 -8.31
CA ILE A 47 -11.78 16.22 -8.00
C ILE A 47 -10.86 17.04 -8.90
N PHE A 48 -9.63 16.58 -9.10
CA PHE A 48 -8.61 17.33 -9.83
C PHE A 48 -8.57 17.04 -11.34
N TRP A 49 -9.51 16.27 -11.87
CA TRP A 49 -9.53 15.84 -13.27
C TRP A 49 -9.37 16.97 -14.28
N SER A 50 -10.01 18.11 -14.03
CA SER A 50 -9.88 19.31 -14.88
C SER A 50 -8.44 19.86 -14.89
N LYS A 51 -7.82 20.00 -13.70
CA LYS A 51 -6.43 20.46 -13.58
C LYS A 51 -5.46 19.48 -14.21
N ILE A 52 -5.68 18.18 -14.03
CA ILE A 52 -4.89 17.11 -14.65
C ILE A 52 -4.93 17.22 -16.18
N ARG A 53 -6.12 17.39 -16.77
CA ARG A 53 -6.28 17.57 -18.22
C ARG A 53 -5.54 18.79 -18.75
N ILE A 54 -5.65 19.92 -18.06
CA ILE A 54 -4.97 21.17 -18.45
C ILE A 54 -3.45 20.97 -18.37
N PHE A 55 -2.94 20.48 -17.24
CA PHE A 55 -1.51 20.24 -17.03
C PHE A 55 -0.91 19.30 -18.10
N LEU A 56 -1.57 18.17 -18.37
CA LEU A 56 -1.14 17.24 -19.41
C LEU A 56 -1.21 17.85 -20.81
N GLY A 57 -2.26 18.62 -21.11
CA GLY A 57 -2.41 19.33 -22.37
C GLY A 57 -1.32 20.38 -22.61
N GLU A 58 -0.97 21.14 -21.59
CA GLU A 58 0.13 22.12 -21.64
C GLU A 58 1.49 21.44 -21.85
N MET A 59 1.75 20.34 -21.13
CA MET A 59 2.99 19.58 -21.24
C MET A 59 3.18 19.02 -22.67
N LEU A 60 2.11 18.51 -23.28
CA LEU A 60 2.12 18.01 -24.66
C LEU A 60 2.24 19.16 -25.69
N SER A 61 1.61 20.30 -25.45
CA SER A 61 1.61 21.44 -26.38
C SER A 61 2.96 22.16 -26.43
N ARG A 62 3.69 22.23 -25.32
CA ARG A 62 5.05 22.82 -25.27
C ARG A 62 6.03 22.08 -26.18
N ARG A 63 5.90 20.76 -26.33
CA ARG A 63 6.72 19.95 -27.25
C ARG A 63 6.53 20.35 -28.72
N LYS A 64 5.34 20.77 -29.13
CA LYS A 64 5.03 21.11 -30.53
C LYS A 64 5.62 22.46 -30.95
N LYS A 65 5.83 23.39 -30.01
CA LYS A 65 6.36 24.73 -30.28
C LYS A 65 7.88 24.75 -30.46
N TYR A 66 8.61 23.84 -29.80
CA TYR A 66 10.07 23.72 -29.94
C TYR A 66 10.51 23.00 -31.22
N GLY A 67 9.71 22.08 -31.76
CA GLY A 67 10.03 21.36 -33.02
C GLY A 67 9.65 22.11 -34.31
N LYS A 68 9.06 23.30 -34.23
CA LYS A 68 8.58 24.08 -35.39
C LYS A 68 9.28 25.44 -35.55
N GLY A 69 10.23 25.79 -34.68
CA GLY A 69 11.03 27.01 -34.77
C GLY A 69 12.37 26.85 -35.49
N GLU A 70 12.63 25.67 -36.07
CA GLU A 70 13.89 25.32 -36.75
C GLU A 70 13.66 24.93 -38.23
N LYS A 71 12.66 25.56 -38.87
CA LYS A 71 12.48 25.56 -40.33
C LYS A 71 12.07 26.94 -40.79
#